data_AF-A0A9P5K9X2-F1
#
_entry.id   AF-A0A9P5K9X2-F1
#
_cell.length_a   1.000
_cell.length_b   1.000
_cell.length_c   1.000
_cell.angle_alpha   90.00
_cell.angle_beta   90.00
_cell.angle_gamma   90.00
#
_symmetry.space_group_name_H-M   'P 1'
#
loop_
_entity.id
_entity.type
_entity.pdbx_description
1 polymer ?
#
loop_
_entity_poly.entity_id
_entity_poly.type
_entity_poly.pdbx_seq_one_letter_code
_entity_poly.pdbx_strand_id
1 'polypeptide(L)'
;MSSSYSQGSKNASKQPGNNSGQHIPPMVPLPRRQDLNLDDLRGFEPGRLDLRWITPSQRLDDQFFTEQYASVASNIKHLVKNLFRCGDLPPDGSVWAATRKYHGEKFHLERIVGMVARPDPMDPTPWEDLMTSKAKRFCVMRAVIMLVLEEQVFSELLFGATKKQSEQLHAQDSDYCHDGGIRRSRLRSTLVEMMLGHSHGMPQCFWPSVDKVAMRLLTLIFPVLNWVRRTWPPDQDMPDIKTIYQEIHNCLAYACWFAVHKQRASCVLEFTWLHPGDQYCPDQIELCPAGLQRALAASADASSTLGSNTQNASPARIARVMICVVPRLDIIKSVECDGEAVGHTITTLADTRVVYYLGLMDPDADDEALLLSGVSSMS
;
A
#
# COMPACT_ATOMS: atom_id res chain seq x y z
N MET A 1 57.91 -65.08 10.99
CA MET A 1 58.59 -63.83 11.38
C MET A 1 57.72 -63.13 12.41
N SER A 2 58.30 -62.98 13.59
CA SER A 2 57.94 -62.26 14.82
C SER A 2 56.64 -61.45 14.90
N SER A 3 55.85 -61.67 15.96
CA SER A 3 55.70 -60.65 17.00
C SER A 3 55.14 -61.21 18.31
N SER A 4 55.64 -60.67 19.41
CA SER A 4 55.44 -61.06 20.80
C SER A 4 54.81 -59.90 21.57
N TYR A 5 53.90 -60.21 22.49
CA TYR A 5 53.65 -59.59 23.82
C TYR A 5 53.69 -58.06 24.02
N SER A 6 52.61 -57.47 24.56
CA SER A 6 52.44 -57.22 26.02
C SER A 6 51.50 -56.03 26.36
N GLN A 7 50.62 -56.28 27.35
CA GLN A 7 50.10 -55.43 28.44
C GLN A 7 49.48 -54.02 28.20
N GLY A 8 48.18 -53.93 28.53
CA GLY A 8 47.68 -53.27 29.76
C GLY A 8 47.56 -51.74 29.82
N SER A 9 46.33 -51.23 29.97
CA SER A 9 46.04 -50.14 30.92
C SER A 9 44.53 -49.90 31.15
N LYS A 10 44.21 -49.71 32.43
CA LYS A 10 42.95 -49.17 32.96
C LYS A 10 42.75 -47.75 32.43
N ASN A 11 41.53 -47.35 32.09
CA ASN A 11 41.13 -45.96 32.19
C ASN A 11 39.63 -45.80 32.49
N ALA A 12 39.38 -44.99 33.51
CA ALA A 12 38.09 -44.63 34.04
C ALA A 12 37.36 -43.67 33.08
N SER A 13 36.10 -44.00 32.77
CA SER A 13 35.19 -43.10 32.04
C SER A 13 34.74 -41.96 32.97
N LYS A 14 35.49 -40.85 32.95
CA LYS A 14 35.01 -39.55 33.43
C LYS A 14 34.08 -38.94 32.37
N GLN A 15 32.85 -38.64 32.77
CA GLN A 15 31.95 -37.76 32.02
C GLN A 15 32.62 -36.39 31.84
N PRO A 16 32.67 -35.82 30.62
CA PRO A 16 32.91 -34.40 30.44
C PRO A 16 31.58 -33.67 30.63
N GLY A 17 31.46 -32.96 31.76
CA GLY A 17 30.44 -31.95 31.95
C GLY A 17 30.64 -30.84 30.93
N ASN A 18 29.74 -30.74 29.96
CA ASN A 18 29.72 -29.65 29.01
C ASN A 18 28.95 -28.48 29.62
N ASN A 19 29.65 -27.70 30.43
CA ASN A 19 29.22 -26.40 30.88
C ASN A 19 29.55 -25.37 29.79
N SER A 20 28.77 -25.37 28.71
CA SER A 20 28.79 -24.31 27.69
C SER A 20 27.54 -23.46 27.88
N GLY A 21 27.51 -22.71 28.99
CA GLY A 21 26.73 -21.49 29.06
C GLY A 21 27.21 -20.57 27.95
N GLN A 22 26.49 -20.57 26.82
CA GLN A 22 26.67 -19.56 25.79
C GLN A 22 26.38 -18.22 26.44
N HIS A 23 27.46 -17.52 26.79
CA HIS A 23 27.42 -16.13 27.18
C HIS A 23 26.99 -15.38 25.92
N ILE A 24 25.68 -15.19 25.76
CA ILE A 24 25.14 -14.26 24.77
C ILE A 24 25.73 -12.91 25.20
N PRO A 25 26.61 -12.28 24.39
CA PRO A 25 27.11 -10.97 24.73
C PRO A 25 25.90 -10.04 24.87
N PRO A 26 25.85 -9.17 25.89
CA PRO A 26 24.79 -8.19 25.99
C PRO A 26 24.73 -7.44 24.66
N MET A 27 23.56 -7.41 24.03
CA MET A 27 23.33 -6.56 22.87
C MET A 27 23.69 -5.14 23.29
N VAL A 28 24.85 -4.66 22.86
CA VAL A 28 25.20 -3.25 22.96
C VAL A 28 24.07 -2.51 22.25
N PRO A 29 23.34 -1.59 22.92
CA PRO A 29 22.34 -0.80 22.24
C PRO A 29 23.04 -0.11 21.08
N LEU A 30 22.67 -0.48 19.85
CA LEU A 30 23.13 0.22 18.67
C LEU A 30 22.83 1.71 18.90
N PRO A 31 23.78 2.63 18.66
CA PRO A 31 23.54 4.05 18.86
C PRO A 31 22.27 4.43 18.10
N ARG A 32 21.26 4.94 18.82
CA ARG A 32 19.99 5.35 18.25
C ARG A 32 20.30 6.39 17.17
N ARG A 33 20.14 6.01 15.89
CA ARG A 33 20.33 6.93 14.77
C ARG A 33 19.32 8.07 14.89
N GLN A 34 19.76 9.28 14.57
CA GLN A 34 18.98 10.50 14.74
C GLN A 34 17.70 10.46 13.89
N ASP A 35 16.56 10.79 14.51
CA ASP A 35 15.29 10.96 13.82
C ASP A 35 15.41 12.11 12.80
N LEU A 36 14.69 12.03 11.69
CA LEU A 36 14.58 13.13 10.72
C LEU A 36 13.85 14.31 11.36
N ASN A 37 14.14 15.53 10.86
CA ASN A 37 13.38 16.74 11.17
C ASN A 37 12.76 17.33 9.89
N LEU A 38 11.46 17.59 9.90
CA LEU A 38 10.78 18.25 8.77
C LEU A 38 11.30 19.66 8.51
N ASP A 39 11.81 20.36 9.54
CA ASP A 39 12.37 21.71 9.38
C ASP A 39 13.60 21.74 8.46
N ASP A 40 14.29 20.61 8.28
CA ASP A 40 15.45 20.51 7.38
C ASP A 40 15.05 20.58 5.89
N LEU A 41 13.75 20.52 5.58
CA LEU A 41 13.19 20.81 4.25
C LEU A 41 12.90 22.29 4.01
N ARG A 42 13.06 23.17 5.01
CA ARG A 42 12.74 24.59 4.85
C ARG A 42 13.60 25.21 3.74
N GLY A 43 12.93 25.80 2.75
CA GLY A 43 13.58 26.40 1.58
C GLY A 43 14.13 25.39 0.57
N PHE A 44 13.87 24.09 0.75
CA PHE A 44 14.22 23.10 -0.27
C PHE A 44 13.24 23.17 -1.44
N GLU A 45 13.77 23.27 -2.65
CA GLU A 45 13.01 23.23 -3.89
C GLU A 45 13.26 21.89 -4.60
N PRO A 46 12.24 21.02 -4.75
CA PRO A 46 12.42 19.76 -5.43
C PRO A 46 12.65 19.97 -6.92
N GLY A 47 13.54 19.16 -7.49
CA GLY A 47 13.69 19.03 -8.93
C GLY A 47 12.38 18.60 -9.57
N ARG A 48 12.05 19.16 -10.73
CA ARG A 48 10.82 18.87 -11.47
C ARG A 48 11.09 17.78 -12.49
N LEU A 49 10.30 16.72 -12.46
CA LEU A 49 10.35 15.67 -13.47
C LEU A 49 9.99 16.26 -14.84
N ASP A 50 10.78 15.93 -15.87
CA ASP A 50 10.42 16.27 -17.25
C ASP A 50 9.27 15.37 -17.71
N LEU A 51 8.10 15.97 -17.91
CA LEU A 51 6.85 15.29 -18.17
C LEU A 51 6.34 15.65 -19.56
N ARG A 52 5.95 14.64 -20.34
CA ARG A 52 5.40 14.85 -21.68
C ARG A 52 3.92 15.20 -21.62
N TRP A 53 3.56 16.45 -21.87
CA TRP A 53 2.19 16.93 -21.79
C TRP A 53 1.36 16.77 -23.06
N ILE A 54 2.02 16.82 -24.22
CA ILE A 54 1.36 16.74 -25.52
C ILE A 54 1.16 15.27 -25.90
N THR A 55 -0.06 14.80 -25.66
CA THR A 55 -0.54 13.46 -26.04
C THR A 55 -1.82 13.63 -26.85
N PRO A 56 -1.87 13.21 -28.13
CA PRO A 56 -3.09 13.24 -28.93
C PRO A 56 -4.20 12.41 -28.30
N SER A 57 -5.45 12.87 -28.38
CA SER A 57 -6.59 12.18 -27.75
C SER A 57 -6.78 10.75 -28.26
N GLN A 58 -6.38 10.46 -29.51
CA GLN A 58 -6.42 9.10 -30.08
C GLN A 58 -5.46 8.12 -29.39
N ARG A 59 -4.46 8.63 -28.67
CA ARG A 59 -3.51 7.82 -27.89
C ARG A 59 -3.93 7.65 -26.43
N LEU A 60 -5.07 8.20 -26.02
CA LEU A 60 -5.64 7.99 -24.68
C LEU A 60 -6.55 6.75 -24.73
N ASP A 61 -5.95 5.62 -25.07
CA ASP A 61 -6.63 4.33 -25.24
C ASP A 61 -6.34 3.36 -24.08
N ASP A 62 -6.86 2.13 -24.19
CA ASP A 62 -6.74 1.11 -23.14
C ASP A 62 -5.29 0.74 -22.88
N GLN A 63 -4.47 0.69 -23.93
CA GLN A 63 -3.05 0.41 -23.82
C GLN A 63 -2.34 1.51 -23.04
N PHE A 64 -2.59 2.78 -23.39
CA PHE A 64 -2.01 3.91 -22.67
C PHE A 64 -2.35 3.84 -21.18
N PHE A 65 -3.63 3.70 -20.83
CA PHE A 65 -4.03 3.69 -19.41
C PHE A 65 -3.51 2.45 -18.67
N THR A 66 -3.47 1.29 -19.32
CA THR A 66 -2.87 0.07 -18.76
C THR A 66 -1.38 0.29 -18.42
N GLU A 67 -0.61 0.78 -19.39
CA GLU A 67 0.84 0.99 -19.22
C GLU A 67 1.17 2.07 -18.19
N GLN A 68 0.46 3.21 -18.24
CA GLN A 68 0.74 4.31 -17.34
C GLN A 68 0.29 3.99 -15.90
N TYR A 69 -0.85 3.32 -15.71
CA TYR A 69 -1.28 2.90 -14.37
C TYR A 69 -0.35 1.83 -13.78
N ALA A 70 0.09 0.86 -14.60
CA ALA A 70 1.09 -0.12 -14.18
C ALA A 70 2.40 0.56 -13.75
N SER A 71 2.82 1.62 -14.47
CA SER A 71 3.99 2.43 -14.13
C SER A 71 3.80 3.18 -12.81
N VAL A 72 2.64 3.80 -12.57
CA VAL A 72 2.30 4.42 -11.27
C VAL A 72 2.42 3.40 -10.14
N ALA A 73 1.76 2.25 -10.29
CA ALA A 73 1.76 1.20 -9.27
C ALA A 73 3.15 0.59 -9.02
N SER A 74 4.04 0.60 -10.04
CA SER A 74 5.43 0.15 -9.95
C SER A 74 6.33 1.19 -9.28
N ASN A 75 6.20 2.46 -9.65
CA ASN A 75 6.95 3.57 -9.06
C ASN A 75 6.70 3.64 -7.54
N ILE A 76 5.44 3.51 -7.12
CA ILE A 76 5.08 3.50 -5.70
C ILE A 76 5.65 2.26 -5.00
N LYS A 77 5.63 1.09 -5.65
CA LYS A 77 6.28 -0.12 -5.12
C LYS A 77 7.77 0.11 -4.89
N HIS A 78 8.46 0.79 -5.81
CA HIS A 78 9.89 1.08 -5.69
C HIS A 78 10.16 2.12 -4.60
N LEU A 79 9.37 3.19 -4.54
CA LEU A 79 9.42 4.19 -3.48
C LEU A 79 9.28 3.54 -2.10
N VAL A 80 8.22 2.76 -1.87
CA VAL A 80 7.98 2.09 -0.58
C VAL A 80 9.12 1.13 -0.22
N LYS A 81 9.60 0.35 -1.20
CA LYS A 81 10.76 -0.52 -0.98
C LYS A 81 11.97 0.27 -0.53
N ASN A 82 12.26 1.41 -1.14
CA ASN A 82 13.41 2.24 -0.78
C ASN A 82 13.27 2.86 0.60
N LEU A 83 12.12 3.48 0.87
CA LEU A 83 11.86 4.19 2.14
C LEU A 83 11.82 3.25 3.36
N PHE A 84 11.30 2.04 3.18
CA PHE A 84 11.04 1.11 4.28
C PHE A 84 11.88 -0.18 4.22
N ARG A 85 13.00 -0.19 3.48
CA ARG A 85 13.85 -1.38 3.27
C ARG A 85 14.41 -2.01 4.54
N CYS A 86 14.54 -1.21 5.61
CA CYS A 86 14.99 -1.65 6.94
C CYS A 86 13.78 -1.88 7.86
N GLY A 87 13.99 -2.23 9.12
CA GLY A 87 12.91 -2.49 10.10
C GLY A 87 12.55 -3.96 10.24
N ASP A 88 13.49 -4.86 9.99
CA ASP A 88 13.31 -6.31 10.18
C ASP A 88 13.51 -6.73 11.66
N LEU A 89 14.21 -5.91 12.43
CA LEU A 89 14.21 -5.96 13.90
C LEU A 89 13.27 -4.83 14.36
N PRO A 90 12.12 -5.11 15.00
CA PRO A 90 11.26 -4.04 15.50
C PRO A 90 12.08 -3.13 16.43
N PRO A 91 12.14 -1.81 16.16
CA PRO A 91 12.69 -0.87 17.11
C PRO A 91 11.86 -0.88 18.39
N ASP A 92 12.47 -0.52 19.52
CA ASP A 92 11.75 -0.41 20.78
C ASP A 92 10.51 0.50 20.65
N GLY A 93 9.35 -0.04 21.03
CA GLY A 93 8.08 0.69 21.12
C GLY A 93 7.18 0.58 19.89
N SER A 94 5.88 0.77 20.14
CA SER A 94 4.83 0.73 19.12
C SER A 94 4.95 1.87 18.11
N VAL A 95 4.84 1.55 16.82
CA VAL A 95 4.76 2.55 15.76
C VAL A 95 3.50 3.41 15.91
N TRP A 96 2.40 2.82 16.39
CA TRP A 96 1.13 3.51 16.61
C TRP A 96 1.22 4.53 17.74
N ALA A 97 2.03 4.26 18.76
CA ALA A 97 2.33 5.25 19.80
C ALA A 97 3.14 6.43 19.24
N ALA A 98 4.10 6.16 18.35
CA ALA A 98 4.86 7.22 17.68
C ALA A 98 3.98 8.08 16.76
N THR A 99 3.06 7.45 16.02
CA THR A 99 2.08 8.11 15.16
C THR A 99 1.16 9.02 15.95
N ARG A 100 0.57 8.55 17.06
CA ARG A 100 -0.25 9.37 17.96
C ARG A 100 0.50 10.56 18.55
N LYS A 101 1.74 10.36 18.97
CA LYS A 101 2.58 11.46 19.48
C LYS A 101 2.78 12.56 18.43
N TYR A 102 2.89 12.17 17.16
CA TYR A 102 3.19 13.08 16.07
C TYR A 102 1.94 13.78 15.50
N HIS A 103 0.87 13.04 15.23
CA HIS A 103 -0.36 13.55 14.61
C HIS A 103 -1.41 14.04 15.61
N GLY A 104 -1.18 13.81 16.91
CA GLY A 104 -2.17 14.06 17.97
C GLY A 104 -3.37 13.12 17.86
N GLU A 105 -4.50 13.54 18.40
CA GLU A 105 -5.76 12.77 18.46
C GLU A 105 -6.50 12.66 17.12
N LYS A 106 -5.86 13.01 16.00
CA LYS A 106 -6.53 12.99 14.69
C LYS A 106 -6.49 11.62 13.99
N PHE A 107 -5.70 10.67 14.51
CA PHE A 107 -5.63 9.27 14.06
C PHE A 107 -5.59 9.07 12.54
N HIS A 108 -4.97 10.01 11.81
CA HIS A 108 -5.12 10.08 10.36
C HIS A 108 -4.51 8.87 9.65
N LEU A 109 -3.34 8.42 10.09
CA LEU A 109 -2.70 7.25 9.49
C LEU A 109 -3.42 5.97 9.87
N GLU A 110 -3.82 5.83 11.13
CA GLU A 110 -4.58 4.68 11.64
C GLU A 110 -5.88 4.48 10.86
N ARG A 111 -6.63 5.57 10.64
CA ARG A 111 -7.85 5.54 9.84
C ARG A 111 -7.59 5.09 8.40
N ILE A 112 -6.58 5.64 7.74
CA ILE A 112 -6.24 5.26 6.35
C ILE A 112 -5.79 3.80 6.30
N VAL A 113 -5.00 3.33 7.28
CA VAL A 113 -4.61 1.92 7.37
C VAL A 113 -5.83 1.03 7.56
N GLY A 114 -6.79 1.41 8.42
CA GLY A 114 -8.02 0.65 8.62
C GLY A 114 -8.93 0.56 7.38
N MET A 115 -8.82 1.52 6.45
CA MET A 115 -9.55 1.46 5.17
C MET A 115 -8.94 0.46 4.18
N VAL A 116 -7.65 0.14 4.32
CA VAL A 116 -6.92 -0.71 3.34
C VAL A 116 -6.41 -2.02 3.92
N ALA A 117 -6.43 -2.18 5.24
CA ALA A 117 -5.91 -3.34 5.92
C ALA A 117 -6.77 -3.79 7.10
N ARG A 118 -6.84 -5.10 7.27
CA ARG A 118 -7.42 -5.83 8.39
C ARG A 118 -6.43 -6.93 8.79
N PRO A 119 -5.81 -6.85 9.97
CA PRO A 119 -4.85 -7.86 10.40
C PRO A 119 -5.53 -9.19 10.73
N ASP A 120 -4.76 -10.28 10.81
CA ASP A 120 -5.27 -11.58 11.24
C ASP A 120 -5.64 -11.51 12.74
N PRO A 121 -6.91 -11.74 13.14
CA PRO A 121 -7.31 -11.70 14.54
C PRO A 121 -6.59 -12.73 15.43
N MET A 122 -5.99 -13.75 14.82
CA MET A 122 -5.23 -14.79 15.54
C MET A 122 -3.77 -14.40 15.77
N ASP A 123 -3.27 -13.33 15.15
CA ASP A 123 -1.95 -12.79 15.46
C ASP A 123 -1.97 -12.18 16.88
N PRO A 124 -0.99 -12.48 17.77
CA PRO A 124 -0.99 -11.99 19.15
C PRO A 124 -0.92 -10.46 19.27
N THR A 125 -0.37 -9.80 18.24
CA THR A 125 -0.24 -8.34 18.16
C THR A 125 -0.62 -7.89 16.75
N PRO A 126 -1.91 -7.98 16.39
CA PRO A 126 -2.35 -8.03 14.99
C PRO A 126 -2.00 -6.74 14.23
N TRP A 127 -2.24 -5.58 14.86
CA TRP A 127 -1.91 -4.28 14.28
C TRP A 127 -0.40 -3.96 14.28
N GLU A 128 0.34 -4.41 15.29
CA GLU A 128 1.80 -4.22 15.33
C GLU A 128 2.49 -5.06 14.26
N ASP A 129 1.97 -6.26 13.98
CA ASP A 129 2.57 -7.16 13.01
C ASP A 129 2.48 -6.61 11.56
N LEU A 130 1.40 -5.90 11.22
CA LEU A 130 1.27 -5.18 9.94
C LEU A 130 2.45 -4.25 9.67
N MET A 131 2.99 -3.63 10.71
CA MET A 131 4.10 -2.67 10.60
C MET A 131 5.45 -3.27 10.96
N THR A 132 5.51 -4.35 11.74
CA THR A 132 6.76 -5.01 12.13
C THR A 132 7.27 -5.95 11.03
N SER A 133 6.37 -6.73 10.43
CA SER A 133 6.72 -7.55 9.28
C SER A 133 7.03 -6.67 8.07
N LYS A 134 8.25 -6.75 7.53
CA LYS A 134 8.65 -5.97 6.35
C LYS A 134 7.77 -6.23 5.14
N ALA A 135 7.37 -7.47 4.91
CA ALA A 135 6.49 -7.82 3.79
C ALA A 135 5.11 -7.15 3.95
N LYS A 136 4.50 -7.24 5.15
CA LYS A 136 3.20 -6.61 5.44
C LYS A 136 3.32 -5.08 5.42
N ARG A 137 4.36 -4.51 6.05
CA ARG A 137 4.65 -3.07 6.06
C ARG A 137 4.77 -2.49 4.66
N PHE A 138 5.47 -3.18 3.75
CA PHE A 138 5.54 -2.77 2.35
C PHE A 138 4.16 -2.77 1.68
N CYS A 139 3.33 -3.76 1.96
CA CYS A 139 1.99 -3.82 1.39
C CYS A 139 1.10 -2.72 1.95
N VAL A 140 1.10 -2.51 3.28
CA VAL A 140 0.33 -1.44 3.94
C VAL A 140 0.76 -0.06 3.46
N MET A 141 2.05 0.26 3.48
CA MET A 141 2.51 1.59 3.06
C MET A 141 2.27 1.85 1.58
N ARG A 142 2.31 0.82 0.74
CA ARG A 142 1.91 0.92 -0.68
C ARG A 142 0.42 1.19 -0.82
N ALA A 143 -0.42 0.49 -0.06
CA ALA A 143 -1.87 0.70 -0.03
C ALA A 143 -2.23 2.12 0.42
N VAL A 144 -1.62 2.59 1.51
CA VAL A 144 -1.78 3.96 2.03
C VAL A 144 -1.48 5.00 0.95
N ILE A 145 -0.36 4.87 0.23
CA ILE A 145 -0.01 5.83 -0.83
C ILE A 145 -0.98 5.75 -2.01
N MET A 146 -1.39 4.55 -2.41
CA MET A 146 -2.38 4.37 -3.49
C MET A 146 -3.74 4.98 -3.12
N LEU A 147 -4.20 4.80 -1.89
CA LEU A 147 -5.47 5.38 -1.41
C LEU A 147 -5.40 6.91 -1.35
N VAL A 148 -4.29 7.47 -0.85
CA VAL A 148 -4.05 8.93 -0.86
C VAL A 148 -4.07 9.49 -2.29
N LEU A 149 -3.48 8.78 -3.25
CA LEU A 149 -3.51 9.18 -4.66
C LEU A 149 -4.92 9.13 -5.23
N GLU A 150 -5.69 8.09 -4.96
CA GLU A 150 -7.06 8.06 -5.42
C GLU A 150 -7.88 9.21 -4.85
N GLU A 151 -7.85 9.39 -3.53
CA GLU A 151 -8.67 10.40 -2.83
C GLU A 151 -8.28 11.83 -3.14
N GLN A 152 -6.99 12.14 -3.30
CA GLN A 152 -6.48 13.51 -3.45
C GLN A 152 -5.99 13.87 -4.85
N VAL A 153 -5.84 12.89 -5.75
CA VAL A 153 -5.25 13.10 -7.07
C VAL A 153 -6.16 12.57 -8.18
N PHE A 154 -6.62 11.31 -8.11
CA PHE A 154 -7.41 10.71 -9.20
C PHE A 154 -8.89 11.09 -9.15
N SER A 155 -9.40 11.48 -7.98
CA SER A 155 -10.76 11.99 -7.76
C SER A 155 -10.95 13.42 -8.31
N GLU A 156 -9.88 14.21 -8.43
CA GLU A 156 -9.92 15.59 -8.90
C GLU A 156 -10.39 15.68 -10.34
N LEU A 157 -11.33 16.59 -10.63
CA LEU A 157 -11.88 16.79 -11.99
C LEU A 157 -10.83 17.34 -12.97
N LEU A 158 -9.80 18.01 -12.45
CA LEU A 158 -8.56 18.35 -13.14
C LEU A 158 -7.49 18.66 -12.10
N PHE A 159 -6.57 17.74 -11.85
CA PHE A 159 -5.48 17.96 -10.91
C PHE A 159 -4.63 19.18 -11.33
N GLY A 160 -4.30 20.07 -10.39
CA GLY A 160 -3.53 21.29 -10.69
C GLY A 160 -4.32 22.39 -11.39
N ALA A 161 -5.65 22.28 -11.45
CA ALA A 161 -6.52 23.37 -11.85
C ALA A 161 -6.39 24.58 -10.91
N THR A 162 -6.57 25.78 -11.47
CA THR A 162 -6.82 26.98 -10.65
C THR A 162 -8.17 26.86 -9.94
N LYS A 163 -8.38 27.66 -8.89
CA LYS A 163 -9.67 27.72 -8.18
C LYS A 163 -10.84 27.96 -9.13
N LYS A 164 -10.70 28.88 -10.09
CA LYS A 164 -11.72 29.19 -11.09
C LYS A 164 -12.00 28.00 -12.01
N GLN A 165 -10.96 27.30 -12.48
CA GLN A 165 -11.13 26.11 -13.32
C GLN A 165 -11.82 24.97 -12.55
N SER A 166 -11.43 24.75 -11.29
CA SER A 166 -12.06 23.76 -10.41
C SER A 166 -13.54 24.09 -10.18
N GLU A 167 -13.89 25.34 -9.87
CA GLU A 167 -15.28 25.79 -9.73
C GLU A 167 -16.11 25.55 -11.00
N GLN A 168 -15.54 25.86 -12.17
CA GLN A 168 -16.20 25.62 -13.46
C GLN A 168 -16.44 24.13 -13.74
N LEU A 169 -15.46 23.28 -13.44
CA LEU A 169 -15.59 21.82 -13.60
C LEU A 169 -16.62 21.24 -12.63
N HIS A 170 -16.65 21.69 -11.37
CA HIS A 170 -17.65 21.24 -10.41
C HIS A 170 -19.06 21.70 -10.75
N ALA A 171 -19.23 22.95 -11.22
CA ALA A 171 -20.52 23.42 -11.71
C ALA A 171 -21.03 22.55 -12.87
N GLN A 172 -20.16 22.28 -13.86
CA GLN A 172 -20.51 21.38 -14.96
C GLN A 172 -20.84 19.96 -14.48
N ASP A 173 -20.03 19.37 -13.60
CA ASP A 173 -20.29 18.00 -13.14
C ASP A 173 -21.61 17.91 -12.34
N SER A 174 -21.93 18.94 -11.56
CA SER A 174 -23.18 19.08 -10.81
C SER A 174 -24.40 19.26 -11.72
N ASP A 175 -24.32 20.15 -12.73
CA ASP A 175 -25.43 20.45 -13.64
C ASP A 175 -25.86 19.21 -14.43
N TYR A 176 -24.94 18.27 -14.66
CA TYR A 176 -25.16 17.05 -15.42
C TYR A 176 -25.14 15.79 -14.52
N CYS A 177 -25.29 15.92 -13.20
CA CYS A 177 -25.21 14.78 -12.28
C CYS A 177 -26.25 13.67 -12.56
N HIS A 178 -27.38 14.04 -13.16
CA HIS A 178 -28.44 13.11 -13.60
C HIS A 178 -28.11 12.41 -14.93
N ASP A 179 -27.17 12.95 -15.71
CA ASP A 179 -26.66 12.30 -16.91
C ASP A 179 -25.57 11.30 -16.52
N GLY A 180 -25.70 10.06 -16.99
CA GLY A 180 -24.79 8.96 -16.63
C GLY A 180 -23.30 9.32 -16.79
N GLY A 181 -22.44 8.67 -15.99
CA GLY A 181 -21.03 9.05 -15.83
C GLY A 181 -20.20 9.16 -17.12
N ILE A 182 -20.57 8.42 -18.17
CA ILE A 182 -19.91 8.47 -19.48
C ILE A 182 -20.18 9.81 -20.18
N ARG A 183 -21.44 10.29 -20.19
CA ARG A 183 -21.79 11.59 -20.79
C ARG A 183 -21.11 12.74 -20.06
N ARG A 184 -21.11 12.70 -18.72
CA ARG A 184 -20.36 13.66 -17.89
C ARG A 184 -18.86 13.66 -18.21
N SER A 185 -18.25 12.48 -18.33
CA SER A 185 -16.82 12.36 -18.64
C SER A 185 -16.48 12.92 -20.03
N ARG A 186 -17.34 12.71 -21.04
CA ARG A 186 -17.16 13.29 -22.38
C ARG A 186 -17.21 14.82 -22.34
N LEU A 187 -18.21 15.41 -21.68
CA LEU A 187 -18.32 16.87 -21.53
C LEU A 187 -17.13 17.45 -20.77
N ARG A 188 -16.76 16.82 -19.65
CA ARG A 188 -15.58 17.20 -18.86
C ARG A 188 -14.31 17.16 -19.69
N SER A 189 -14.08 16.10 -20.48
CA SER A 189 -12.90 15.99 -21.32
C SER A 189 -12.79 17.13 -22.34
N THR A 190 -13.91 17.55 -22.94
CA THR A 190 -13.94 18.69 -23.87
C THR A 190 -13.56 19.98 -23.15
N LEU A 191 -14.14 20.22 -21.97
CA LEU A 191 -13.84 21.41 -21.18
C LEU A 191 -12.38 21.43 -20.70
N VAL A 192 -11.85 20.29 -20.25
CA VAL A 192 -10.45 20.12 -19.84
C VAL A 192 -9.51 20.40 -21.01
N GLU A 193 -9.76 19.86 -22.21
CA GLU A 193 -8.95 20.14 -23.39
C GLU A 193 -8.94 21.65 -23.74
N MET A 194 -10.09 22.33 -23.65
CA MET A 194 -10.15 23.78 -23.85
C MET A 194 -9.34 24.56 -22.79
N MET A 195 -9.41 24.14 -21.53
CA MET A 195 -8.65 24.76 -20.44
C MET A 195 -7.14 24.59 -20.61
N LEU A 196 -6.70 23.41 -21.09
CA LEU A 196 -5.29 23.05 -21.23
C LEU A 196 -4.67 23.49 -22.56
N GLY A 197 -5.49 23.86 -23.55
CA GLY A 197 -5.01 24.28 -24.89
C GLY A 197 -4.01 25.44 -24.85
N HIS A 198 -4.17 26.37 -23.91
CA HIS A 198 -3.29 27.54 -23.77
C HIS A 198 -1.98 27.23 -23.04
N SER A 199 -1.87 26.08 -22.39
CA SER A 199 -0.72 25.68 -21.56
C SER A 199 -0.08 24.38 -22.05
N HIS A 200 -0.29 24.04 -23.33
CA HIS A 200 0.27 22.85 -23.99
C HIS A 200 0.03 21.55 -23.21
N GLY A 201 -1.14 21.42 -22.55
CA GLY A 201 -1.51 20.23 -21.80
C GLY A 201 -1.20 20.29 -20.29
N MET A 202 -0.40 21.23 -19.82
CA MET A 202 -0.02 21.31 -18.40
C MET A 202 -0.97 22.22 -17.60
N PRO A 203 -1.59 21.76 -16.50
CA PRO A 203 -2.38 22.62 -15.62
C PRO A 203 -1.54 23.74 -14.97
N GLN A 204 -2.11 24.93 -14.81
CA GLN A 204 -1.38 26.11 -14.33
C GLN A 204 -0.81 25.96 -12.92
N CYS A 205 -1.53 25.26 -12.03
CA CYS A 205 -1.11 25.02 -10.65
C CYS A 205 -0.56 23.61 -10.45
N PHE A 206 -0.12 22.93 -11.52
CA PHE A 206 0.34 21.54 -11.44
C PHE A 206 1.44 21.36 -10.38
N TRP A 207 2.56 22.07 -10.51
CA TRP A 207 3.70 21.91 -9.61
C TRP A 207 3.42 22.31 -8.15
N PRO A 208 2.77 23.45 -7.86
CA PRO A 208 2.32 23.77 -6.51
C PRO A 208 1.42 22.69 -5.89
N SER A 209 0.53 22.09 -6.69
CA SER A 209 -0.33 21.00 -6.22
C SER A 209 0.46 19.71 -5.94
N VAL A 210 1.45 19.36 -6.78
CA VAL A 210 2.36 18.24 -6.52
C VAL A 210 3.12 18.45 -5.22
N ASP A 211 3.68 19.65 -4.99
CA ASP A 211 4.42 19.98 -3.75
C ASP A 211 3.53 19.81 -2.52
N LYS A 212 2.29 20.29 -2.60
CA LYS A 212 1.31 20.17 -1.52
C LYS A 212 0.99 18.72 -1.20
N VAL A 213 0.74 17.88 -2.20
CA VAL A 213 0.45 16.46 -1.99
C VAL A 213 1.68 15.72 -1.47
N ALA A 214 2.88 16.01 -1.99
CA ALA A 214 4.13 15.43 -1.53
C ALA A 214 4.43 15.75 -0.06
N MET A 215 4.26 17.01 0.36
CA MET A 215 4.44 17.39 1.75
C MET A 215 3.41 16.74 2.67
N ARG A 216 2.15 16.67 2.24
CA ARG A 216 1.09 15.97 3.00
C ARG A 216 1.40 14.49 3.16
N LEU A 217 1.82 13.83 2.09
CA LEU A 217 2.17 12.41 2.13
C LEU A 217 3.38 12.17 3.02
N LEU A 218 4.45 12.96 2.86
CA LEU A 218 5.63 12.85 3.73
C LEU A 218 5.25 13.02 5.19
N THR A 219 4.45 14.04 5.52
CA THR A 219 3.97 14.29 6.89
C THR A 219 3.18 13.11 7.43
N LEU A 220 2.26 12.55 6.62
CA LEU A 220 1.45 11.39 6.98
C LEU A 220 2.30 10.18 7.37
N ILE A 221 3.29 9.84 6.53
CA ILE A 221 4.13 8.64 6.71
C ILE A 221 5.35 8.87 7.61
N PHE A 222 5.62 10.12 8.00
CA PHE A 222 6.81 10.52 8.75
C PHE A 222 7.04 9.72 10.04
N PRO A 223 6.00 9.42 10.87
CA PRO A 223 6.21 8.65 12.09
C PRO A 223 6.71 7.23 11.81
N VAL A 224 6.13 6.56 10.80
CA VAL A 224 6.55 5.21 10.38
C VAL A 224 7.96 5.26 9.80
N LEU A 225 8.27 6.28 9.02
CA LEU A 225 9.59 6.48 8.44
C LEU A 225 10.65 6.63 9.53
N ASN A 226 10.45 7.52 10.51
CA ASN A 226 11.37 7.67 11.64
C ASN A 226 11.46 6.40 12.49
N TRP A 227 10.34 5.73 12.73
CA TRP A 227 10.32 4.45 13.44
C TRP A 227 11.20 3.41 12.75
N VAL A 228 11.01 3.16 11.44
CA VAL A 228 11.83 2.21 10.67
C VAL A 228 13.30 2.62 10.63
N ARG A 229 13.61 3.91 10.50
CA ARG A 229 15.00 4.41 10.40
C ARG A 229 15.85 4.14 11.63
N ARG A 230 15.27 3.95 12.81
CA ARG A 230 16.01 3.58 14.03
C ARG A 230 16.68 2.21 13.93
N THR A 231 16.29 1.40 12.97
CA THR A 231 16.81 0.04 12.72
C THR A 231 17.79 -0.01 11.54
N TRP A 232 18.14 1.15 10.97
CA TRP A 232 18.98 1.21 9.79
C TRP A 232 20.40 0.72 10.11
N PRO A 233 20.99 -0.18 9.30
CA PRO A 233 22.32 -0.71 9.55
C PRO A 233 23.40 0.39 9.63
N PRO A 234 24.35 0.33 10.58
CA PRO A 234 25.35 1.36 10.82
C PRO A 234 26.29 1.59 9.63
N ASP A 235 26.48 0.57 8.80
CA ASP A 235 27.35 0.49 7.63
C ASP A 235 26.66 0.92 6.32
N GLN A 236 25.36 1.19 6.35
CA GLN A 236 24.60 1.61 5.17
C GLN A 236 24.26 3.09 5.17
N ASP A 237 24.40 3.69 4.00
CA ASP A 237 23.94 5.05 3.71
C ASP A 237 22.43 5.13 3.97
N MET A 238 22.09 6.15 4.75
CA MET A 238 20.73 6.46 5.13
C MET A 238 20.34 7.75 4.43
N PRO A 239 19.31 7.75 3.57
CA PRO A 239 18.95 8.93 2.79
C PRO A 239 18.51 10.05 3.73
N ASP A 240 18.95 11.27 3.44
CA ASP A 240 18.50 12.47 4.14
C ASP A 240 17.05 12.81 3.76
N ILE A 241 16.44 13.74 4.48
CA ILE A 241 15.05 14.11 4.24
C ILE A 241 14.82 14.75 2.87
N LYS A 242 15.81 15.47 2.32
CA LYS A 242 15.71 16.12 1.01
C LYS A 242 15.66 15.08 -0.10
N THR A 243 16.50 14.05 -0.01
CA THR A 243 16.51 12.87 -0.90
C THR A 243 15.18 12.15 -0.83
N ILE A 244 14.68 11.87 0.38
CA ILE A 244 13.39 11.22 0.59
C ILE A 244 12.25 12.04 -0.02
N TYR A 245 12.22 13.34 0.24
CA TYR A 245 11.20 14.21 -0.31
C TYR A 245 11.27 14.27 -1.83
N GLN A 246 12.47 14.33 -2.43
CA GLN A 246 12.65 14.28 -3.88
C GLN A 246 12.14 12.96 -4.49
N GLU A 247 12.39 11.81 -3.85
CA GLU A 247 11.88 10.51 -4.32
C GLU A 247 10.35 10.46 -4.28
N ILE A 248 9.74 10.92 -3.17
CA ILE A 248 8.29 11.05 -3.04
C ILE A 248 7.74 11.97 -4.12
N HIS A 249 8.35 13.14 -4.29
CA HIS A 249 7.95 14.16 -5.25
C HIS A 249 7.96 13.64 -6.68
N ASN A 250 9.04 12.98 -7.11
CA ASN A 250 9.15 12.39 -8.44
C ASN A 250 8.05 11.35 -8.70
N CYS A 251 7.81 10.47 -7.71
CA CYS A 251 6.78 9.45 -7.81
C CYS A 251 5.38 10.06 -7.93
N LEU A 252 5.08 11.07 -7.11
CA LEU A 252 3.79 11.75 -7.13
C LEU A 252 3.60 12.62 -8.36
N ALA A 253 4.64 13.28 -8.87
CA ALA A 253 4.58 14.07 -10.09
C ALA A 253 4.09 13.22 -11.27
N TYR A 254 4.62 12.00 -11.41
CA TYR A 254 4.18 11.08 -12.46
C TYR A 254 2.72 10.60 -12.25
N ALA A 255 2.31 10.30 -11.01
CA ALA A 255 0.91 9.94 -10.73
C ALA A 255 -0.06 11.11 -10.99
N CYS A 256 0.33 12.34 -10.64
CA CYS A 256 -0.45 13.54 -10.91
C CYS A 256 -0.56 13.81 -12.43
N TRP A 257 0.52 13.56 -13.17
CA TRP A 257 0.52 13.64 -14.64
C TRP A 257 -0.45 12.62 -15.27
N PHE A 258 -0.46 11.39 -14.76
CA PHE A 258 -1.43 10.36 -15.15
C PHE A 258 -2.87 10.81 -14.86
N ALA A 259 -3.12 11.42 -13.70
CA ALA A 259 -4.43 11.95 -13.33
C ALA A 259 -4.95 13.01 -14.30
N VAL A 260 -4.08 13.91 -14.78
CA VAL A 260 -4.45 14.89 -15.81
C VAL A 260 -4.87 14.18 -17.10
N HIS A 261 -4.15 13.14 -17.52
CA HIS A 261 -4.50 12.36 -18.72
C HIS A 261 -5.80 11.57 -18.55
N LYS A 262 -6.07 11.02 -17.36
CA LYS A 262 -7.36 10.40 -17.03
C LYS A 262 -8.52 11.37 -17.26
N GLN A 263 -8.38 12.64 -16.87
CA GLN A 263 -9.46 13.63 -17.04
C GLN A 263 -9.61 14.16 -18.47
N ARG A 264 -8.62 13.93 -19.33
CA ARG A 264 -8.69 14.20 -20.78
C ARG A 264 -9.36 13.06 -21.56
N ALA A 265 -9.54 11.89 -20.95
CA ALA A 265 -10.24 10.79 -21.59
C ALA A 265 -11.75 11.03 -21.60
N SER A 266 -12.41 10.68 -22.69
CA SER A 266 -13.86 10.74 -22.84
C SER A 266 -14.60 9.55 -22.20
N CYS A 267 -13.87 8.61 -21.63
CA CYS A 267 -14.38 7.43 -20.92
C CYS A 267 -14.30 7.61 -19.40
N VAL A 268 -14.93 6.69 -18.66
CA VAL A 268 -14.80 6.63 -17.21
C VAL A 268 -13.67 5.67 -16.86
N LEU A 269 -12.68 6.13 -16.10
CA LEU A 269 -11.72 5.27 -15.42
C LEU A 269 -12.14 5.15 -13.95
N GLU A 270 -12.47 3.92 -13.54
CA GLU A 270 -12.98 3.59 -12.22
C GLU A 270 -11.94 2.76 -11.45
N PHE A 271 -11.69 3.15 -10.20
CA PHE A 271 -10.82 2.42 -9.28
C PHE A 271 -11.71 1.66 -8.30
N THR A 272 -11.55 0.34 -8.25
CA THR A 272 -12.32 -0.51 -7.32
C THR A 272 -11.40 -1.11 -6.28
N TRP A 273 -11.64 -0.76 -5.01
CA TRP A 273 -10.98 -1.39 -3.86
C TRP A 273 -11.80 -2.57 -3.36
N LEU A 274 -11.09 -3.61 -2.93
CA LEU A 274 -11.69 -4.65 -2.11
C LEU A 274 -11.68 -4.21 -0.66
N HIS A 275 -12.73 -4.55 0.08
CA HIS A 275 -12.79 -4.24 1.49
C HIS A 275 -11.93 -5.24 2.26
N PRO A 276 -11.09 -4.79 3.21
CA PRO A 276 -10.40 -5.70 4.11
C PRO A 276 -11.41 -6.59 4.87
N GLY A 277 -11.20 -7.90 4.83
CA GLY A 277 -12.13 -8.91 5.34
C GLY A 277 -13.00 -9.59 4.28
N ASP A 278 -13.07 -9.04 3.06
CA ASP A 278 -13.75 -9.68 1.93
C ASP A 278 -13.17 -11.06 1.66
N GLN A 279 -14.00 -11.98 1.17
CA GLN A 279 -13.57 -13.33 0.82
C GLN A 279 -12.62 -13.30 -0.40
N TYR A 280 -11.64 -14.21 -0.40
CA TYR A 280 -10.77 -14.44 -1.55
C TYR A 280 -11.56 -14.83 -2.81
N CYS A 281 -11.24 -14.20 -3.93
CA CYS A 281 -11.70 -14.58 -5.26
C CYS A 281 -10.51 -14.87 -6.21
N PRO A 282 -10.63 -15.84 -7.14
CA PRO A 282 -9.52 -16.23 -8.04
C PRO A 282 -9.06 -15.18 -9.05
N ASP A 283 -9.84 -14.11 -9.28
CA ASP A 283 -9.54 -12.99 -10.17
C ASP A 283 -8.58 -11.94 -9.55
N GLN A 284 -8.05 -12.23 -8.37
CA GLN A 284 -7.22 -11.33 -7.57
C GLN A 284 -5.74 -11.77 -7.59
N ILE A 285 -4.80 -10.82 -7.62
CA ILE A 285 -3.36 -11.11 -7.59
C ILE A 285 -2.85 -11.13 -6.15
N GLU A 286 -2.48 -12.31 -5.65
CA GLU A 286 -1.87 -12.48 -4.33
C GLU A 286 -0.39 -12.08 -4.32
N LEU A 287 0.00 -11.17 -3.42
CA LEU A 287 1.38 -10.71 -3.30
C LEU A 287 2.25 -11.55 -2.34
N CYS A 288 1.64 -12.29 -1.42
CA CYS A 288 2.29 -13.12 -0.40
C CYS A 288 1.75 -14.58 -0.41
N PRO A 289 1.98 -15.35 -1.50
CA PRO A 289 1.33 -16.63 -1.73
C PRO A 289 1.57 -17.70 -0.66
N ALA A 290 2.66 -17.60 0.10
CA ALA A 290 2.94 -18.52 1.21
C ALA A 290 1.90 -18.44 2.35
N GLY A 291 1.22 -17.31 2.53
CA GLY A 291 0.08 -17.18 3.45
C GLY A 291 -1.16 -17.88 2.91
N LEU A 292 -1.52 -17.59 1.66
CA LEU A 292 -2.67 -18.18 0.98
C LEU A 292 -2.55 -19.69 0.78
N GLN A 293 -1.37 -20.21 0.44
CA GLN A 293 -1.15 -21.66 0.30
C GLN A 293 -1.34 -22.40 1.62
N ARG A 294 -0.84 -21.84 2.73
CA ARG A 294 -1.10 -22.39 4.07
C ARG A 294 -2.59 -22.33 4.43
N ALA A 295 -3.27 -21.25 4.04
CA ALA A 295 -4.71 -21.08 4.24
C ALA A 295 -5.54 -22.13 3.50
N LEU A 296 -5.28 -22.32 2.21
CA LEU A 296 -5.96 -23.32 1.38
C LEU A 296 -5.67 -24.75 1.87
N ALA A 297 -4.42 -25.06 2.23
CA ALA A 297 -4.05 -26.37 2.79
C ALA A 297 -4.76 -26.67 4.11
N ALA A 298 -4.78 -25.71 5.05
CA ALA A 298 -5.48 -25.87 6.32
C ALA A 298 -7.00 -26.07 6.15
N SER A 299 -7.62 -25.41 5.16
CA SER A 299 -9.05 -25.58 4.85
C SER A 299 -9.38 -26.96 4.24
N ALA A 300 -8.48 -27.51 3.43
CA ALA A 300 -8.60 -28.85 2.86
C ALA A 300 -8.45 -29.93 3.95
N ASP A 301 -7.52 -29.74 4.88
CA ASP A 301 -7.29 -30.66 6.00
C ASP A 301 -8.46 -30.63 7.02
N ALA A 302 -9.06 -29.46 7.27
CA ALA A 302 -10.27 -29.35 8.09
C ALA A 302 -11.47 -30.08 7.45
N SER A 303 -11.60 -30.03 6.12
CA SER A 303 -12.68 -30.70 5.38
C SER A 303 -12.53 -32.22 5.38
N SER A 304 -11.30 -32.75 5.41
CA SER A 304 -11.02 -34.19 5.45
C SER A 304 -11.12 -34.80 6.85
N THR A 305 -10.97 -34.00 7.90
CA THR A 305 -11.02 -34.45 9.31
C THR A 305 -12.42 -34.45 9.94
N LEU A 306 -13.43 -33.84 9.29
CA LEU A 306 -14.84 -33.90 9.71
C LEU A 306 -15.48 -35.32 9.63
N GLY A 307 -14.71 -36.34 9.25
CA GLY A 307 -15.11 -37.74 9.24
C GLY A 307 -15.10 -38.46 10.60
N SER A 308 -14.63 -37.86 11.71
CA SER A 308 -14.73 -38.52 13.02
C SER A 308 -14.77 -37.58 14.23
N ASN A 309 -15.87 -37.66 14.98
CA ASN A 309 -16.07 -37.26 16.38
C ASN A 309 -15.86 -35.77 16.78
N THR A 310 -17.00 -35.12 17.03
CA THR A 310 -17.19 -33.86 17.76
C THR A 310 -16.61 -33.96 19.18
N GLN A 311 -15.76 -33.02 19.62
CA GLN A 311 -16.20 -31.93 20.52
C GLN A 311 -15.28 -30.70 20.60
N ASN A 312 -14.27 -30.56 19.75
CA ASN A 312 -13.48 -29.32 19.61
C ASN A 312 -13.03 -29.18 18.16
N ALA A 313 -13.98 -29.08 17.23
CA ALA A 313 -13.65 -28.73 15.85
C ALA A 313 -13.15 -27.29 15.86
N SER A 314 -11.88 -27.08 15.50
CA SER A 314 -11.36 -25.74 15.22
C SER A 314 -12.31 -25.06 14.25
N PRO A 315 -12.69 -23.78 14.49
CA PRO A 315 -13.68 -23.10 13.67
C PRO A 315 -13.23 -23.13 12.20
N ALA A 316 -14.18 -23.37 11.30
CA ALA A 316 -13.90 -23.37 9.87
C ALA A 316 -13.31 -22.01 9.46
N ARG A 317 -12.25 -22.05 8.67
CA ARG A 317 -11.51 -20.86 8.26
C ARG A 317 -11.54 -20.67 6.76
N ILE A 318 -11.45 -19.43 6.31
CA ILE A 318 -11.50 -19.03 4.90
C ILE A 318 -10.45 -17.96 4.60
N ALA A 319 -9.92 -17.98 3.38
CA ALA A 319 -9.03 -16.93 2.93
C ALA A 319 -9.80 -15.60 2.79
N ARG A 320 -9.33 -14.57 3.47
CA ARG A 320 -9.92 -13.22 3.48
C ARG A 320 -8.87 -12.18 3.16
N VAL A 321 -9.28 -11.09 2.53
CA VAL A 321 -8.42 -9.96 2.18
C VAL A 321 -7.88 -9.34 3.47
N MET A 322 -6.57 -9.49 3.69
CA MET A 322 -5.84 -8.80 4.76
C MET A 322 -5.55 -7.36 4.34
N ILE A 323 -5.01 -7.16 3.14
CA ILE A 323 -4.62 -5.83 2.66
C ILE A 323 -5.05 -5.70 1.19
N CYS A 324 -5.82 -4.68 0.86
CA CYS A 324 -6.00 -4.27 -0.53
C CYS A 324 -4.85 -3.32 -0.90
N VAL A 325 -3.91 -3.77 -1.72
CA VAL A 325 -2.63 -3.05 -1.96
C VAL A 325 -2.69 -2.12 -3.16
N VAL A 326 -3.38 -2.54 -4.22
CA VAL A 326 -3.61 -1.76 -5.44
C VAL A 326 -5.04 -2.05 -5.90
N PRO A 327 -5.87 -1.03 -6.12
CA PRO A 327 -7.23 -1.23 -6.62
C PRO A 327 -7.23 -1.70 -8.07
N ARG A 328 -8.30 -2.41 -8.45
CA ARG A 328 -8.60 -2.71 -9.84
C ARG A 328 -8.84 -1.41 -10.59
N LEU A 329 -8.36 -1.32 -11.82
CA LEU A 329 -8.70 -0.23 -12.72
C LEU A 329 -9.54 -0.77 -13.87
N ASP A 330 -10.75 -0.25 -13.98
CA ASP A 330 -11.66 -0.53 -15.09
C ASP A 330 -11.82 0.71 -15.97
N ILE A 331 -11.99 0.49 -17.28
CA ILE A 331 -12.38 1.53 -18.23
C ILE A 331 -13.80 1.23 -18.73
N ILE A 332 -14.68 2.22 -18.62
CA ILE A 332 -16.07 2.14 -19.03
C ILE A 332 -16.29 3.05 -20.23
N LYS A 333 -16.71 2.46 -21.35
CA LYS A 333 -16.92 3.15 -22.63
C LYS A 333 -18.36 3.02 -23.09
N SER A 334 -18.88 4.06 -23.76
CA SER A 334 -20.19 3.98 -24.41
C SER A 334 -20.13 3.06 -25.61
N VAL A 335 -21.17 2.24 -25.79
CA VAL A 335 -21.46 1.56 -27.04
C VAL A 335 -22.50 2.38 -27.77
N GLU A 336 -22.13 2.94 -28.91
CA GLU A 336 -23.02 3.74 -29.76
C GLU A 336 -23.49 2.89 -30.96
N CYS A 337 -24.78 2.91 -31.25
CA CYS A 337 -25.38 2.34 -32.47
C CYS A 337 -26.18 3.46 -33.14
N ASP A 338 -25.91 3.73 -34.42
CA ASP A 338 -26.54 4.83 -35.19
C ASP A 338 -26.49 6.21 -34.51
N GLY A 339 -25.46 6.45 -33.69
CA GLY A 339 -25.28 7.71 -32.94
C GLY A 339 -26.02 7.79 -31.60
N GLU A 340 -26.77 6.75 -31.22
CA GLU A 340 -27.42 6.63 -29.92
C GLU A 340 -26.64 5.69 -28.99
N ALA A 341 -26.56 6.03 -27.70
CA ALA A 341 -25.92 5.18 -26.70
C ALA A 341 -26.84 4.00 -26.35
N VAL A 342 -26.47 2.79 -26.78
CA VAL A 342 -27.27 1.56 -26.57
C VAL A 342 -26.77 0.76 -25.37
N GLY A 343 -25.55 1.02 -24.89
CA GLY A 343 -25.00 0.34 -23.73
C GLY A 343 -23.62 0.85 -23.35
N HIS A 344 -22.90 0.05 -22.55
CA HIS A 344 -21.52 0.32 -22.19
C HIS A 344 -20.71 -0.98 -22.16
N THR A 345 -19.41 -0.88 -22.42
CA THR A 345 -18.45 -1.94 -22.15
C THR A 345 -17.62 -1.59 -20.93
N ILE A 346 -17.26 -2.62 -20.16
CA ILE A 346 -16.32 -2.53 -19.04
C ILE A 346 -15.13 -3.40 -19.42
N THR A 347 -13.94 -2.82 -19.46
CA THR A 347 -12.68 -3.55 -19.68
C THR A 347 -11.80 -3.36 -18.46
N THR A 348 -11.40 -4.46 -17.84
CA THR A 348 -10.41 -4.42 -16.75
C THR A 348 -9.02 -4.19 -17.33
N LEU A 349 -8.41 -3.08 -16.94
CA LEU A 349 -7.07 -2.66 -17.38
C LEU A 349 -5.98 -3.16 -16.42
N ALA A 350 -6.32 -3.33 -15.13
CA ALA A 350 -5.40 -3.88 -14.14
C ALA A 350 -6.16 -4.53 -12.99
N ASP A 351 -5.78 -5.75 -12.62
CA ASP A 351 -6.39 -6.50 -11.52
C ASP A 351 -6.01 -5.96 -10.13
N THR A 352 -6.88 -6.20 -9.15
CA THR A 352 -6.60 -5.90 -7.74
C THR A 352 -5.40 -6.72 -7.26
N ARG A 353 -4.52 -6.10 -6.49
CA ARG A 353 -3.41 -6.78 -5.81
C ARG A 353 -3.65 -6.77 -4.32
N VAL A 354 -3.58 -7.93 -3.69
CA VAL A 354 -3.92 -8.07 -2.28
C VAL A 354 -2.94 -8.96 -1.52
N VAL A 355 -3.14 -9.00 -0.21
CA VAL A 355 -2.55 -9.97 0.72
C VAL A 355 -3.70 -10.65 1.45
N TYR A 356 -3.66 -11.96 1.64
CA TYR A 356 -4.69 -12.68 2.43
C TYR A 356 -4.22 -13.10 3.83
N TYR A 357 -5.20 -13.30 4.70
CA TYR A 357 -5.08 -14.05 5.94
C TYR A 357 -6.12 -15.17 5.98
N LEU A 358 -6.00 -16.06 6.96
CA LEU A 358 -6.94 -17.15 7.16
C LEU A 358 -7.95 -16.71 8.24
N GLY A 359 -9.04 -16.06 7.85
CA GLY A 359 -10.07 -15.60 8.79
C GLY A 359 -11.07 -16.68 9.17
N LEU A 360 -11.94 -16.38 10.14
CA LEU A 360 -13.08 -17.23 10.48
C LEU A 360 -14.13 -17.19 9.36
N MET A 361 -14.89 -18.27 9.22
CA MET A 361 -16.02 -18.32 8.27
C MET A 361 -17.09 -17.28 8.58
N ASP A 362 -17.33 -17.01 9.86
CA ASP A 362 -18.22 -15.95 10.32
C ASP A 362 -17.44 -14.62 10.40
N PRO A 363 -17.77 -13.60 9.59
CA PRO A 363 -17.09 -12.31 9.62
C PRO A 363 -17.30 -11.55 10.93
N ASP A 364 -18.46 -11.71 11.59
CA ASP A 364 -18.77 -11.02 12.85
C ASP A 364 -17.86 -11.56 13.98
N ALA A 365 -17.50 -12.85 13.92
CA ALA A 365 -16.57 -13.47 14.84
C ALA A 365 -15.12 -12.96 14.67
N ASP A 366 -14.70 -12.62 13.44
CA ASP A 366 -13.40 -11.98 13.23
C ASP A 366 -13.40 -10.55 13.83
N ASP A 367 -14.52 -9.82 13.74
CA ASP A 367 -14.65 -8.48 14.33
C ASP A 367 -14.60 -8.55 15.87
N GLU A 368 -15.35 -9.48 16.47
CA GLU A 368 -15.30 -9.72 17.92
C GLU A 368 -13.89 -10.10 18.39
N ALA A 369 -13.18 -10.96 17.65
CA ALA A 369 -11.81 -11.36 17.99
C ALA A 369 -10.82 -10.17 17.91
N LEU A 370 -10.98 -9.27 16.93
CA LEU A 370 -10.19 -8.04 16.83
C LEU A 370 -10.49 -7.06 17.98
N LEU A 371 -11.75 -6.98 18.43
CA LEU A 371 -12.13 -6.15 19.58
C LEU A 371 -11.57 -6.71 20.89
N LEU A 372 -11.67 -8.03 21.09
CA LEU A 372 -11.20 -8.74 22.28
C LEU A 372 -9.68 -8.82 22.41
N SER A 373 -8.95 -8.86 21.29
CA SER A 373 -7.48 -8.78 21.26
C SER A 373 -6.94 -7.40 21.66
N GLY A 374 -7.82 -6.48 22.05
CA GLY A 374 -7.46 -5.25 22.74
C GLY A 374 -7.22 -4.10 21.78
N VAL A 375 -8.30 -3.59 21.20
CA VAL A 375 -8.30 -2.26 20.58
C VAL A 375 -9.46 -1.43 21.12
N SER A 376 -9.38 -1.08 22.40
CA SER A 376 -9.93 0.20 22.89
C SER A 376 -9.08 1.40 22.43
N SER A 377 -8.19 1.24 21.44
CA SER A 377 -7.22 2.27 21.02
C SER A 377 -7.35 2.73 19.56
N MET A 378 -8.46 2.42 18.88
CA MET A 378 -8.79 2.94 17.54
C MET A 378 -10.22 3.50 17.43
N SER A 379 -10.99 3.50 18.53
CA SER A 379 -12.31 4.16 18.62
C SER A 379 -12.17 5.61 19.06
#